data_AF-A0AAW0VVJ1-F1
#
_entry.id   AF-A0AAW0VVJ1-F1
#
_cell.length_a   1.000
_cell.length_b   1.000
_cell.length_c   1.000
_cell.angle_alpha   90.00
_cell.angle_beta   90.00
_cell.angle_gamma   90.00
#
_symmetry.space_group_name_H-M   'P 1'
#
loop_
_entity.id
_entity.type
_entity.pdbx_description
1 polymer ?
#
loop_
_entity_poly.entity_id
_entity_poly.type
_entity_poly.pdbx_seq_one_letter_code
_entity_poly.pdbx_strand_id
1 'polypeptide(L)'
;MKAQPINTLKNCQHTTETVNTLQKLSTHYRNCQHTTETVNALQKLSTHYRNCQHTTETVNTLQKLSTHYRNCQHTTETVNTLQKLSTHYRNCQHTTETVNTLQKLSTHYRNCQHTTETVNTLQKLSTHYRNCQHTTETVNTLQKLSTHSRNCQSIKN
;
A
#
# COMPACT_ATOMS: atom_id res chain seq x y z
N MET A 1 16.77 24.94 5.49
CA MET A 1 15.67 23.95 5.49
C MET A 1 15.61 23.33 4.10
N LYS A 2 15.96 22.05 3.92
CA LYS A 2 15.84 21.41 2.59
C LYS A 2 14.37 21.22 2.24
N ALA A 3 13.93 21.76 1.12
CA ALA A 3 12.59 21.53 0.58
C ALA A 3 12.36 20.02 0.38
N GLN A 4 11.18 19.54 0.75
CA GLN A 4 10.80 18.14 0.55
C GLN A 4 10.19 18.01 -0.85
N PRO A 5 10.65 17.08 -1.70
CA PRO A 5 10.06 16.90 -3.01
C PRO A 5 8.59 16.48 -2.86
N ILE A 6 7.72 17.21 -3.56
CA ILE A 6 6.32 16.88 -3.77
C ILE A 6 6.15 16.65 -5.26
N ASN A 7 5.96 15.40 -5.66
CA ASN A 7 5.75 15.06 -7.07
C ASN A 7 4.25 14.92 -7.32
N THR A 8 3.70 15.76 -8.20
CA THR A 8 2.29 15.68 -8.59
C THR A 8 2.18 15.38 -10.08
N LEU A 9 1.58 14.24 -10.41
CA LEU A 9 1.36 13.80 -11.79
C LEU A 9 -0.13 13.75 -12.08
N LYS A 10 -0.52 14.31 -13.24
CA LYS A 10 -1.91 14.46 -13.68
C LYS A 10 -2.03 14.07 -15.15
N ASN A 11 -3.07 13.31 -15.49
CA ASN A 11 -3.43 12.96 -16.87
C ASN A 11 -2.22 12.40 -17.65
N CYS A 12 -1.60 11.37 -17.09
CA CYS A 12 -0.30 10.90 -17.51
C CYS A 12 -0.28 9.40 -17.82
N GLN A 13 0.50 9.01 -18.82
CA GLN A 13 0.86 7.63 -19.08
C GLN A 13 2.38 7.53 -19.15
N HIS A 14 2.97 6.71 -18.28
CA HIS A 14 4.43 6.65 -18.15
C HIS A 14 4.89 5.34 -17.52
N THR A 15 6.14 4.99 -17.80
CA THR A 15 6.90 4.00 -17.06
C THR A 15 8.01 4.72 -16.32
N THR A 16 8.29 4.35 -15.08
CA THR A 16 9.40 4.96 -14.33
C THR A 16 10.08 3.98 -13.41
N GLU A 17 11.41 4.03 -13.45
CA GLU A 17 12.28 3.42 -12.45
C GLU A 17 12.88 4.54 -11.59
N THR A 18 12.80 4.41 -10.27
CA THR A 18 13.40 5.40 -9.37
C THR A 18 14.18 4.74 -8.24
N VAL A 19 15.32 5.36 -7.91
CA VAL A 19 16.09 5.06 -6.69
C VAL A 19 16.30 6.36 -5.93
N ASN A 20 15.77 6.47 -4.72
CA ASN A 20 15.88 7.70 -3.92
C ASN A 20 16.40 7.45 -2.50
N THR A 21 17.28 8.35 -2.05
CA THR A 21 17.66 8.50 -0.64
C THR A 21 17.38 9.93 -0.19
N LEU A 22 16.29 10.12 0.55
CA LEU A 22 15.78 11.44 0.97
C LEU A 22 15.17 11.35 2.37
N GLN A 23 15.05 12.48 3.06
CA GLN A 23 14.39 12.47 4.37
C GLN A 23 12.89 12.21 4.24
N LYS A 24 12.20 12.90 3.32
CA LYS A 24 10.76 12.73 3.11
C LYS A 24 10.42 12.86 1.63
N LEU A 25 9.42 12.12 1.19
CA LEU A 25 8.85 12.19 -0.13
C LEU A 25 7.32 12.15 -0.05
N SER A 26 6.67 12.98 -0.86
CA SER A 26 5.22 12.94 -1.04
C SER A 26 4.89 12.87 -2.53
N THR A 27 4.05 11.93 -2.93
CA THR A 27 3.67 11.72 -4.33
C THR A 27 2.16 11.70 -4.49
N HIS A 28 1.64 12.43 -5.48
CA HIS A 28 0.22 12.46 -5.79
C HIS A 28 -0.03 12.18 -7.27
N TYR A 29 -0.77 11.11 -7.57
CA TYR A 29 -1.17 10.73 -8.91
C TYR A 29 -2.67 10.93 -9.10
N ARG A 30 -3.04 11.55 -10.23
CA ARG A 30 -4.45 11.76 -10.61
C ARG A 30 -4.67 11.42 -12.07
N ASN A 31 -5.63 10.53 -12.34
CA ASN A 31 -5.98 10.13 -13.71
C ASN A 31 -4.74 9.66 -14.48
N CYS A 32 -3.97 8.74 -13.91
CA CYS A 32 -2.75 8.25 -14.53
C CYS A 32 -2.78 6.74 -14.72
N GLN A 33 -2.15 6.29 -15.80
CA GLN A 33 -1.83 4.90 -16.07
C GLN A 33 -0.31 4.75 -16.02
N HIS A 34 0.21 3.81 -15.22
CA HIS A 34 1.67 3.68 -15.11
C HIS A 34 2.14 2.32 -14.67
N THR A 35 3.38 2.01 -15.05
CA THR A 35 4.17 0.93 -14.48
C THR A 35 5.36 1.55 -13.77
N THR A 36 5.60 1.18 -12.53
CA THR A 36 6.72 1.76 -11.77
C THR A 36 7.49 0.73 -10.96
N GLU A 37 8.80 0.83 -11.00
CA GLU A 37 9.71 0.13 -10.11
C GLU A 37 10.41 1.15 -9.22
N THR A 38 10.39 0.93 -7.91
CA THR A 38 10.96 1.90 -6.98
C THR A 38 11.77 1.24 -5.88
N VAL A 39 12.94 1.81 -5.59
CA VAL A 39 13.75 1.49 -4.42
C VAL A 39 13.98 2.75 -3.60
N ASN A 40 13.46 2.78 -2.37
CA ASN A 40 13.58 3.98 -1.53
C ASN A 40 14.14 3.67 -0.14
N ALA A 41 15.07 4.53 0.29
CA ALA A 41 15.52 4.63 1.68
C ALA A 41 15.17 6.03 2.22
N LEU A 42 14.10 6.12 3.02
CA LEU A 42 13.53 7.39 3.49
C LEU A 42 13.09 7.35 4.95
N GLN A 43 12.99 8.51 5.61
CA GLN A 43 12.31 8.55 6.90
C GLN A 43 10.79 8.44 6.74
N LYS A 44 10.20 9.16 5.76
CA LYS A 44 8.74 9.20 5.56
C LYS A 44 8.38 9.20 4.08
N LEU A 45 7.44 8.34 3.71
CA LEU A 45 6.80 8.35 2.41
C LEU A 45 5.28 8.48 2.58
N SER A 46 4.68 9.37 1.80
CA SER A 46 3.24 9.49 1.66
C SER A 46 2.85 9.46 0.21
N THR A 47 1.92 8.58 -0.15
CA THR A 47 1.49 8.42 -1.52
C THR A 47 -0.02 8.45 -1.64
N HIS A 48 -0.53 9.19 -2.61
CA HIS A 48 -1.96 9.29 -2.88
C HIS A 48 -2.27 9.05 -4.36
N TYR A 49 -3.15 8.09 -4.62
CA TYR A 49 -3.64 7.74 -5.95
C TYR A 49 -5.14 8.03 -6.07
N ARG A 50 -5.52 8.71 -7.16
CA ARG A 50 -6.91 8.98 -7.51
C ARG A 50 -7.18 8.67 -8.97
N ASN A 51 -8.15 7.78 -9.21
CA ASN A 51 -8.53 7.35 -10.56
C ASN A 51 -7.29 6.85 -11.34
N CYS A 52 -6.54 5.93 -10.76
CA CYS A 52 -5.32 5.41 -11.35
C CYS A 52 -5.46 3.93 -11.69
N GLN A 53 -4.80 3.52 -12.76
CA GLN A 53 -4.52 2.11 -13.06
C GLN A 53 -3.01 1.93 -13.07
N HIS A 54 -2.49 0.95 -12.33
CA HIS A 54 -1.04 0.77 -12.27
C HIS A 54 -0.58 -0.62 -11.89
N THR A 55 0.64 -0.91 -12.33
CA THR A 55 1.44 -2.03 -11.82
C THR A 55 2.64 -1.45 -11.11
N THR A 56 2.90 -1.84 -9.86
CA THR A 56 4.09 -1.37 -9.15
C THR A 56 4.87 -2.49 -8.49
N GLU A 57 6.18 -2.41 -8.59
CA GLU A 57 7.11 -3.18 -7.76
C GLU A 57 7.89 -2.21 -6.87
N THR A 58 7.92 -2.49 -5.57
CA THR A 58 8.59 -1.57 -4.64
C THR A 58 9.41 -2.30 -3.58
N VAL A 59 10.60 -1.78 -3.32
CA VAL A 59 11.43 -2.17 -2.18
C VAL A 59 11.71 -0.94 -1.33
N ASN A 60 11.20 -0.92 -0.09
CA ASN A 60 11.36 0.25 0.77
C ASN A 60 11.94 -0.10 2.13
N THR A 61 12.90 0.72 2.57
CA THR A 61 13.34 0.80 3.96
C THR A 61 12.99 2.18 4.52
N LEU A 62 11.96 2.25 5.38
CA LEU A 62 11.43 3.53 5.87
C LEU A 62 10.99 3.50 7.33
N GLN A 63 10.97 4.65 8.00
CA GLN A 63 10.33 4.71 9.32
C GLN A 63 8.80 4.67 9.19
N LYS A 64 8.22 5.41 8.25
CA LYS A 64 6.76 5.53 8.11
C LYS A 64 6.35 5.55 6.64
N LEU A 65 5.36 4.72 6.31
CA LEU A 65 4.65 4.73 5.03
C LEU A 65 3.17 4.96 5.26
N SER A 66 2.59 5.87 4.49
CA SER A 66 1.15 6.07 4.41
C SER A 66 0.71 6.10 2.96
N THR A 67 -0.23 5.23 2.61
CA THR A 67 -0.74 5.15 1.24
C THR A 67 -2.25 5.24 1.20
N HIS A 68 -2.78 6.03 0.28
CA HIS A 68 -4.21 6.19 0.08
C HIS A 68 -4.60 6.00 -1.39
N TYR A 69 -5.52 5.08 -1.63
CA TYR A 69 -6.06 4.77 -2.95
C TYR A 69 -7.55 5.10 -3.01
N ARG A 70 -7.94 5.81 -4.07
CA ARG A 70 -9.36 6.11 -4.36
C ARG A 70 -9.68 5.82 -5.82
N ASN A 71 -10.69 4.98 -6.05
CA ASN A 71 -11.12 4.59 -7.40
C ASN A 71 -9.94 4.07 -8.23
N CYS A 72 -9.21 3.08 -7.70
CA CYS A 72 -7.98 2.59 -8.34
C CYS A 72 -8.10 1.11 -8.66
N GLN A 73 -7.46 0.69 -9.74
CA GLN A 73 -7.21 -0.71 -10.07
C GLN A 73 -5.69 -0.92 -10.09
N HIS A 74 -5.19 -1.95 -9.41
CA HIS A 74 -3.75 -2.16 -9.36
C HIS A 74 -3.33 -3.59 -9.09
N THR A 75 -2.14 -3.89 -9.58
CA THR A 75 -1.34 -5.06 -9.19
C THR A 75 -0.07 -4.55 -8.55
N THR A 76 0.27 -5.05 -7.36
CA THR A 76 1.45 -4.55 -6.65
C THR A 76 2.20 -5.66 -5.95
N GLU A 77 3.52 -5.64 -6.11
CA GLU A 77 4.45 -6.46 -5.35
C GLU A 77 5.30 -5.55 -4.47
N THR A 78 5.37 -5.86 -3.19
CA THR A 78 6.09 -4.99 -2.25
C THR A 78 6.90 -5.78 -1.23
N VAL A 79 8.14 -5.33 -1.03
CA VAL A 79 9.00 -5.76 0.08
C VAL A 79 9.33 -4.56 0.95
N ASN A 80 8.87 -4.58 2.20
CA ASN A 80 9.07 -3.44 3.09
C ASN A 80 9.67 -3.83 4.44
N THR A 81 10.65 -3.04 4.88
CA THR A 81 11.10 -3.01 6.28
C THR A 81 10.76 -1.64 6.86
N LEU A 82 9.76 -1.58 7.75
CA LEU A 82 9.28 -0.30 8.29
C LEU A 82 8.90 -0.33 9.77
N GLN A 83 8.85 0.84 10.42
CA GLN A 83 8.27 0.92 11.76
C GLN A 83 6.73 0.94 11.70
N LYS A 84 6.15 1.72 10.78
CA LYS A 84 4.69 1.90 10.69
C LYS A 84 4.24 1.94 9.24
N LEU A 85 3.21 1.14 8.94
CA LEU A 85 2.46 1.18 7.69
C LEU A 85 0.98 1.47 7.97
N SER A 86 0.44 2.44 7.24
CA SER A 86 -0.99 2.71 7.20
C SER A 86 -1.47 2.76 5.76
N THR A 87 -2.47 1.96 5.44
CA THR A 87 -3.03 1.93 4.08
C THR A 87 -4.55 2.07 4.10
N HIS A 88 -5.06 2.89 3.19
CA HIS A 88 -6.50 3.10 3.04
C HIS A 88 -6.93 2.95 1.58
N TYR A 89 -7.90 2.06 1.36
CA TYR A 89 -8.49 1.77 0.06
C TYR A 89 -9.97 2.15 0.04
N ARG A 90 -10.39 2.86 -1.01
CA ARG A 90 -11.79 3.21 -1.25
C ARG A 90 -12.17 2.99 -2.70
N ASN A 91 -13.18 2.16 -2.93
CA ASN A 91 -13.65 1.80 -4.27
C ASN A 91 -12.48 1.27 -5.12
N CYS A 92 -11.79 0.24 -4.63
CA CYS A 92 -10.58 -0.28 -5.28
C CYS A 92 -10.75 -1.76 -5.63
N GLN A 93 -10.13 -2.15 -6.73
CA GLN A 93 -9.90 -3.56 -7.09
C GLN A 93 -8.40 -3.78 -7.15
N HIS A 94 -7.90 -4.83 -6.50
CA HIS A 94 -6.46 -5.06 -6.49
C HIS A 94 -6.05 -6.51 -6.25
N THR A 95 -4.86 -6.81 -6.76
CA THR A 95 -4.08 -8.00 -6.42
C THR A 95 -2.78 -7.52 -5.80
N THR A 96 -2.46 -8.02 -4.60
CA THR A 96 -1.23 -7.62 -3.91
C THR A 96 -0.47 -8.82 -3.37
N GLU A 97 0.83 -8.84 -3.60
CA GLU A 97 1.77 -9.72 -2.90
C GLU A 97 2.68 -8.86 -2.04
N THR A 98 2.80 -9.22 -0.76
CA THR A 98 3.58 -8.40 0.17
C THR A 98 4.41 -9.25 1.14
N VAL A 99 5.67 -8.84 1.30
CA VAL A 99 6.55 -9.33 2.36
C VAL A 99 6.93 -8.16 3.25
N ASN A 100 6.52 -8.22 4.52
CA ASN A 100 6.76 -7.11 5.44
C ASN A 100 7.39 -7.53 6.77
N THR A 101 8.37 -6.74 7.20
CA THR A 101 8.84 -6.71 8.59
C THR A 101 8.45 -5.37 9.21
N LEU A 102 7.49 -5.36 10.15
CA LEU A 102 6.85 -4.12 10.64
C LEU A 102 6.54 -4.13 12.14
N GLN A 103 6.69 -2.99 12.82
CA GLN A 103 6.16 -2.88 14.19
C GLN A 103 4.62 -2.78 14.19
N LYS A 104 4.04 -1.95 13.32
CA LYS A 104 2.59 -1.70 13.28
C LYS A 104 2.07 -1.63 11.86
N LEU A 105 1.00 -2.37 11.59
CA LEU A 105 0.22 -2.30 10.36
C LEU A 105 -1.24 -1.96 10.68
N SER A 106 -1.75 -0.95 9.98
CA SER A 106 -3.17 -0.60 9.99
C SER A 106 -3.69 -0.51 8.56
N THR A 107 -4.73 -1.28 8.25
CA THR A 107 -5.32 -1.28 6.91
C THR A 107 -6.83 -1.07 6.98
N HIS A 108 -7.35 -0.22 6.11
CA HIS A 108 -8.78 0.04 6.00
C HIS A 108 -9.26 -0.10 4.55
N TYR A 109 -10.29 -0.91 4.36
CA TYR A 109 -10.93 -1.17 3.08
C TYR A 109 -12.40 -0.75 3.11
N ARG A 110 -12.83 -0.04 2.07
CA ARG A 110 -14.23 0.33 1.86
C ARG A 110 -14.65 0.15 0.41
N ASN A 111 -15.68 -0.67 0.19
CA ASN A 111 -16.17 -1.01 -1.16
C ASN A 111 -15.04 -1.56 -2.03
N CYS A 112 -14.35 -2.60 -1.57
CA CYS A 112 -13.16 -3.13 -2.24
C CYS A 112 -13.33 -4.61 -2.60
N GLN A 113 -12.76 -5.01 -3.73
CA GLN A 113 -12.55 -6.40 -4.10
C GLN A 113 -11.05 -6.66 -4.16
N HIS A 114 -10.57 -7.73 -3.53
CA HIS A 114 -9.13 -7.99 -3.51
C HIS A 114 -8.73 -9.45 -3.37
N THR A 115 -7.57 -9.74 -3.94
CA THR A 115 -6.81 -10.97 -3.69
C THR A 115 -5.46 -10.58 -3.10
N THR A 116 -5.09 -11.18 -1.98
CA THR A 116 -3.88 -10.80 -1.25
C THR A 116 -3.12 -12.01 -0.76
N GLU A 117 -1.83 -12.05 -1.05
CA GLU A 117 -0.88 -12.99 -0.46
C GLU A 117 0.11 -12.21 0.41
N THR A 118 0.25 -12.61 1.66
CA THR A 118 1.11 -11.85 2.59
C THR A 118 1.96 -12.74 3.49
N VAL A 119 3.24 -12.37 3.62
CA VAL A 119 4.14 -12.90 4.65
C VAL A 119 4.56 -11.75 5.54
N ASN A 120 4.21 -11.82 6.83
CA ASN A 120 4.54 -10.74 7.75
C ASN A 120 5.18 -11.21 9.06
N THR A 121 6.19 -10.46 9.49
CA THR A 121 6.65 -10.45 10.87
C THR A 121 6.27 -9.12 11.49
N LEU A 122 5.32 -9.11 12.44
CA LEU A 122 4.85 -7.86 13.02
C LEU A 122 4.42 -7.90 14.48
N GLN A 123 4.43 -6.74 15.16
CA GLN A 123 3.97 -6.66 16.55
C GLN A 123 2.45 -6.45 16.65
N LYS A 124 1.88 -5.57 15.81
CA LYS A 124 0.45 -5.23 15.87
C LYS A 124 -0.16 -5.10 14.47
N LEU A 125 -1.24 -5.83 14.24
CA LEU A 125 -2.09 -5.74 13.05
C LEU A 125 -3.49 -5.24 13.43
N SER A 126 -3.97 -4.23 12.72
CA SER A 126 -5.37 -3.83 12.76
C SER A 126 -5.92 -3.73 11.34
N THR A 127 -6.99 -4.47 11.04
CA THR A 127 -7.64 -4.42 9.73
C THR A 127 -9.13 -4.15 9.86
N HIS A 128 -9.63 -3.25 9.03
CA HIS A 128 -11.06 -2.91 8.97
C HIS A 128 -11.60 -3.04 7.56
N TYR A 129 -12.69 -3.79 7.41
CA TYR A 129 -13.39 -4.01 6.15
C TYR A 129 -14.84 -3.51 6.21
N ARG A 130 -15.28 -2.84 5.15
CA ARG A 130 -16.68 -2.44 4.97
C ARG A 130 -17.12 -2.64 3.52
N ASN A 131 -18.13 -3.47 3.30
CA ASN A 131 -18.66 -3.79 1.97
C ASN A 131 -17.55 -4.34 1.05
N CYS A 132 -16.88 -5.42 1.45
CA CYS A 132 -15.74 -5.96 0.72
C CYS A 132 -15.95 -7.42 0.31
N GLN A 133 -15.32 -7.83 -0.79
CA GLN A 133 -15.13 -9.24 -1.13
C GLN A 133 -13.63 -9.50 -1.20
N HIS A 134 -13.17 -10.60 -0.62
CA HIS A 134 -11.74 -10.86 -0.56
C HIS A 134 -11.36 -12.34 -0.51
N THR A 135 -10.21 -12.62 -1.10
CA THR A 135 -9.45 -13.85 -0.93
C THR A 135 -8.10 -13.50 -0.32
N THR A 136 -7.72 -14.19 0.76
CA THR A 136 -6.48 -13.88 1.47
C THR A 136 -5.76 -15.15 1.89
N GLU A 137 -4.47 -15.24 1.52
CA GLU A 137 -3.52 -16.22 2.04
C GLU A 137 -2.47 -15.49 2.86
N THR A 138 -2.14 -16.02 4.05
CA THR A 138 -1.31 -15.27 5.01
C THR A 138 -0.47 -16.15 5.92
N VAL A 139 0.84 -15.87 5.95
CA VAL A 139 1.78 -16.43 6.93
C VAL A 139 2.26 -15.31 7.84
N ASN A 140 1.96 -15.40 9.14
CA ASN A 140 2.27 -14.34 10.10
C ASN A 140 2.96 -14.85 11.36
N THR A 141 3.99 -14.13 11.79
CA THR A 141 4.41 -14.07 13.19
C THR A 141 3.87 -12.78 13.80
N LEU A 142 2.89 -12.87 14.71
CA LEU A 142 2.18 -11.70 15.24
C LEU A 142 1.88 -11.75 16.74
N GLN A 143 2.16 -10.64 17.45
CA GLN A 143 1.81 -10.51 18.87
C GLN A 143 0.35 -10.10 19.11
N LYS A 144 -0.25 -9.21 18.29
CA LYS A 144 -1.64 -8.75 18.46
C LYS A 144 -2.37 -8.55 17.13
N LEU A 145 -3.50 -9.23 16.96
CA LEU A 145 -4.40 -9.09 15.83
C LEU A 145 -5.73 -8.45 16.23
N SER A 146 -6.20 -7.50 15.42
CA SER A 146 -7.58 -7.02 15.46
C SER A 146 -8.14 -6.95 14.03
N THR A 147 -9.29 -7.59 13.81
CA THR A 147 -9.99 -7.55 12.53
C THR A 147 -11.45 -7.20 12.75
N HIS A 148 -11.92 -6.14 12.09
CA HIS A 148 -13.33 -5.76 12.06
C HIS A 148 -13.84 -5.87 10.62
N SER A 149 -15.02 -6.47 10.46
CA SER A 149 -15.63 -6.66 9.15
C SER A 149 -17.13 -6.39 9.22
N ARG A 150 -17.64 -5.63 8.23
CA ARG A 150 -19.07 -5.36 8.08
C ARG A 150 -19.49 -5.55 6.63
N ASN A 151 -20.51 -6.37 6.40
CA ASN A 151 -21.03 -6.69 5.06
C ASN A 151 -19.92 -7.17 4.11
N CYS A 152 -19.07 -8.10 4.56
CA CYS A 152 -18.00 -8.61 3.71
C CYS A 152 -18.08 -10.11 3.51
N GLN A 153 -17.71 -10.55 2.31
CA GLN A 153 -17.52 -11.94 1.95
C GLN A 153 -16.01 -12.25 1.94
N SER A 154 -15.62 -13.35 2.55
CA SER A 154 -14.22 -13.79 2.67
C SER A 154 -14.11 -15.24 2.22
N ILE A 155 -13.16 -15.52 1.33
CA ILE A 155 -12.70 -16.87 1.02
C ILE A 155 -11.30 -16.98 1.61
N LYS A 156 -11.09 -17.97 2.49
CA LYS A 156 -9.80 -18.23 3.12
C LYS A 156 -9.30 -19.57 2.62
N ASN A 157 -8.06 -19.58 2.13
CA ASN A 157 -7.29 -20.78 1.87
C ASN A 157 -6.23 -20.93 2.96
#